data_AF-A0A2I8B5Z3-F1
#
_entry.id   AF-A0A2I8B5Z3-F1
#
_cell.length_a   1.000
_cell.length_b   1.000
_cell.length_c   1.000
_cell.angle_alpha   90.00
_cell.angle_beta   90.00
_cell.angle_gamma   90.00
#
_symmetry.space_group_name_H-M   'P 1'
#
loop_
_entity.id
_entity.type
_entity.pdbx_description
1 polymer ?
#
loop_
_entity_poly.entity_id
_entity_poly.type
_entity_poly.pdbx_seq_one_letter_code
_entity_poly.pdbx_strand_id
1 'polypeptide(L)'
;ACMSPCPTTKRGFQPMRMANATANCAKIIQYVFTRGFHPIVNLQIGAETPDPATFSSFHHVYDAWITQMKTIFSILARMVNAARVYAPEFTPRPFLSGISERSVESGLDVMTPSLSRGNSWITAFTW
;
A
#
# COMPACT_ATOMS: atom_id res chain seq x y z
N ALA A 1 9.37 7.62 -6.47
CA ALA A 1 8.79 8.89 -6.93
C ALA A 1 9.41 10.06 -6.18
N CYS A 2 9.09 10.36 -4.91
CA CYS A 2 9.85 11.41 -4.18
C CYS A 2 10.99 10.87 -3.30
N MET A 3 10.75 9.78 -2.57
CA MET A 3 11.67 9.30 -1.51
C MET A 3 12.08 7.83 -1.63
N SER A 4 11.63 7.13 -2.69
CA SER A 4 11.91 5.69 -2.82
C SER A 4 13.12 5.46 -3.73
N PRO A 5 14.18 4.79 -3.23
CA PRO A 5 15.34 4.44 -4.04
C PRO A 5 14.96 3.38 -5.08
N CYS A 6 15.54 3.49 -6.27
CA CYS A 6 15.35 2.52 -7.34
C CYS A 6 16.66 2.37 -8.13
N PRO A 7 17.12 1.14 -8.40
CA PRO A 7 18.22 0.94 -9.33
C PRO A 7 17.84 1.45 -10.73
N THR A 8 18.75 2.15 -11.40
CA THR A 8 18.56 2.66 -12.78
C THR A 8 19.27 1.77 -13.80
N THR A 9 19.20 0.44 -13.62
CA THR A 9 19.86 -0.54 -14.48
C THR A 9 18.81 -1.34 -15.26
N LYS A 10 19.20 -1.88 -16.43
CA LYS A 10 18.32 -2.74 -17.25
C LYS A 10 17.83 -3.98 -16.51
N ARG A 11 18.60 -4.46 -15.53
CA ARG A 11 18.24 -5.58 -14.67
C ARG A 11 17.40 -5.17 -13.46
N GLY A 12 17.69 -4.05 -12.81
CA GLY A 12 17.18 -3.74 -11.47
C GLY A 12 16.03 -2.73 -11.38
N PHE A 13 15.62 -2.11 -12.49
CA PHE A 13 14.60 -1.06 -12.46
C PHE A 13 13.22 -1.56 -11.97
N GLN A 14 12.41 -0.60 -11.52
CA GLN A 14 11.03 -0.83 -11.12
C GLN A 14 10.08 -0.57 -12.29
N PRO A 15 9.30 -1.57 -12.74
CA PRO A 15 8.50 -1.43 -13.95
C PRO A 15 7.17 -0.71 -13.74
N MET A 16 6.82 -0.42 -12.49
CA MET A 16 5.54 0.15 -12.08
C MET A 16 5.70 0.91 -10.76
N ARG A 17 4.60 1.55 -10.31
CA ARG A 17 4.54 2.14 -8.98
C ARG A 17 4.66 1.04 -7.91
N MET A 18 5.83 0.98 -7.28
CA MET A 18 6.13 -0.01 -6.25
C MET A 18 5.66 0.38 -4.84
N ALA A 19 5.18 1.62 -4.64
CA ALA A 19 4.46 1.99 -3.41
C ALA A 19 3.21 1.12 -3.25
N ASN A 20 3.13 0.37 -2.14
CA ASN A 20 2.05 -0.58 -1.86
C ASN A 20 0.85 0.07 -1.20
N ALA A 21 1.06 1.18 -0.50
CA ALA A 21 -0.02 1.91 0.15
C ALA A 21 0.36 3.38 0.28
N THR A 22 -0.66 4.23 0.23
CA THR A 22 -0.53 5.66 0.48
C THR A 22 -1.74 6.08 1.29
N ALA A 23 -1.52 6.60 2.49
CA ALA A 23 -2.59 6.99 3.40
C ALA A 23 -2.34 8.38 3.99
N ASN A 24 -3.44 9.08 4.25
CA ASN A 24 -3.45 10.27 5.11
C ASN A 24 -3.50 9.79 6.56
N CYS A 25 -2.44 10.04 7.33
CA CYS A 25 -2.32 9.57 8.71
C CYS A 25 -3.14 10.41 9.71
N ALA A 26 -3.34 11.71 9.47
CA ALA A 26 -4.26 12.53 10.25
C ALA A 26 -5.69 11.97 10.21
N LYS A 27 -6.10 11.37 9.08
CA LYS A 27 -7.40 10.68 8.97
C LYS A 27 -7.51 9.47 9.89
N ILE A 28 -6.41 8.79 10.15
CA ILE A 28 -6.37 7.62 11.02
C ILE A 28 -6.62 8.01 12.48
N ILE A 29 -6.20 9.22 12.89
CA ILE A 29 -6.57 9.79 14.20
C ILE A 29 -8.08 10.02 14.29
N GLN A 30 -8.72 10.54 13.23
CA GLN A 30 -10.18 10.66 13.23
C GLN A 30 -10.85 9.29 13.47
N TYR A 31 -10.35 8.23 12.85
CA TYR A 31 -10.88 6.87 13.04
C TYR A 31 -10.73 6.34 14.46
N VAL A 32 -9.76 6.81 15.24
CA VAL A 32 -9.71 6.47 16.68
C VAL A 32 -10.94 6.99 17.39
N PHE A 33 -11.34 8.23 17.10
CA PHE A 33 -12.47 8.90 17.78
C PHE A 33 -13.83 8.63 17.15
N THR A 34 -13.88 8.07 15.95
CA THR A 34 -15.12 7.66 15.29
C THR A 34 -15.29 6.15 15.22
N ARG A 35 -14.46 5.38 15.94
CA ARG A 35 -14.50 3.92 15.97
C ARG A 35 -14.39 3.30 14.57
N GLY A 36 -13.56 3.89 13.72
CA GLY A 36 -13.36 3.49 12.32
C GLY A 36 -14.41 4.00 11.33
N PHE A 37 -15.47 4.64 11.81
CA PHE A 37 -16.53 5.15 10.95
C PHE A 37 -16.11 6.43 10.25
N HIS A 38 -16.33 6.53 8.94
CA HIS A 38 -16.08 7.75 8.19
C HIS A 38 -17.39 8.52 7.98
N PRO A 39 -17.61 9.68 8.64
CA PRO A 39 -18.89 10.36 8.61
C PRO A 39 -19.26 10.96 7.24
N ILE A 40 -18.30 11.55 6.52
CA ILE A 40 -18.60 12.21 5.23
C ILE A 40 -19.05 11.22 4.14
N VAL A 41 -18.40 10.05 4.07
CA VAL A 41 -18.77 9.00 3.10
C VAL A 41 -19.75 7.98 3.69
N ASN A 42 -20.14 8.17 4.96
CA ASN A 42 -21.11 7.36 5.70
C ASN A 42 -20.82 5.85 5.65
N LEU A 43 -19.56 5.45 5.87
CA LEU A 43 -19.11 4.06 5.76
C LEU A 43 -18.17 3.67 6.89
N GLN A 44 -18.27 2.42 7.36
CA GLN A 44 -17.27 1.80 8.23
C GLN A 44 -16.04 1.42 7.41
N ILE A 45 -14.97 2.20 7.53
CA ILE A 45 -13.72 1.99 6.76
C ILE A 45 -12.62 1.43 7.66
N GLY A 46 -12.45 2.04 8.84
CA GLY A 46 -11.50 1.59 9.85
C GLY A 46 -12.03 0.40 10.65
N ALA A 47 -11.21 -0.08 11.57
CA ALA A 47 -11.64 -1.11 12.52
C ALA A 47 -12.67 -0.56 13.49
N GLU A 48 -13.62 -1.39 13.90
CA GLU A 48 -14.52 -1.10 15.01
C GLU A 48 -13.74 -1.22 16.32
N THR A 49 -13.23 -0.09 16.81
CA THR A 49 -12.53 0.00 18.10
C THR A 49 -13.50 0.33 19.25
N PRO A 50 -13.10 0.12 20.52
CA PRO A 50 -13.91 0.51 21.66
C PRO A 50 -14.27 2.00 21.64
N ASP A 51 -15.34 2.36 22.34
CA ASP A 51 -15.81 3.74 22.42
C ASP A 51 -14.73 4.64 23.04
N PRO A 52 -14.25 5.68 22.34
CA PRO A 52 -13.24 6.59 22.87
C PRO A 52 -13.66 7.29 24.17
N ALA A 53 -14.96 7.45 24.45
CA ALA A 53 -15.45 7.98 25.72
C ALA A 53 -15.08 7.10 26.94
N THR A 54 -14.72 5.84 26.70
CA THR A 54 -14.29 4.89 27.73
C THR A 54 -12.77 4.90 27.97
N PHE A 55 -12.00 5.65 27.18
CA PHE A 55 -10.55 5.69 27.31
C PHE A 55 -10.12 6.45 28.57
N SER A 56 -9.42 5.75 29.47
CA SER A 56 -8.88 6.32 30.71
C SER A 56 -7.39 6.64 30.65
N SER A 57 -6.71 6.31 29.55
CA SER A 57 -5.28 6.55 29.38
C SER A 57 -4.90 6.77 27.92
N PHE A 58 -3.75 7.42 27.70
CA PHE A 58 -3.16 7.57 26.38
C PHE A 58 -2.87 6.21 25.70
N HIS A 59 -2.55 5.17 26.47
CA HIS A 59 -2.30 3.84 25.91
C HIS A 59 -3.51 3.30 25.14
N HIS A 60 -4.74 3.52 25.62
CA HIS A 60 -5.95 3.10 24.90
C HIS A 60 -6.09 3.83 23.55
N VAL A 61 -5.77 5.13 23.52
CA VAL A 61 -5.76 5.93 22.28
C VAL A 61 -4.71 5.38 21.31
N TYR A 62 -3.50 5.10 21.81
CA TYR A 62 -2.39 4.59 21.01
C TYR A 62 -2.69 3.19 20.45
N ASP A 63 -3.27 2.29 21.24
CA ASP A 63 -3.65 0.94 20.80
C ASP A 63 -4.76 0.98 19.74
N ALA A 64 -5.76 1.84 19.93
CA ALA A 64 -6.79 2.09 18.93
C ALA A 64 -6.16 2.66 17.65
N TRP A 65 -5.23 3.60 17.75
CA TRP A 65 -4.51 4.17 16.61
C TRP A 65 -3.70 3.11 15.85
N ILE A 66 -2.94 2.25 16.54
CA ILE A 66 -2.20 1.14 15.92
C ILE A 66 -3.16 0.19 15.19
N THR A 67 -4.32 -0.11 15.79
CA THR A 67 -5.35 -0.94 15.18
C THR A 67 -5.90 -0.31 13.90
N GLN A 68 -6.18 1.00 13.91
CA GLN A 68 -6.62 1.73 12.72
C GLN A 68 -5.53 1.76 11.65
N MET A 69 -4.27 2.06 12.02
CA MET A 69 -3.11 2.05 11.13
C MET A 69 -2.99 0.71 10.41
N LYS A 70 -2.96 -0.40 11.16
CA LYS A 70 -2.87 -1.75 10.59
C LYS A 70 -4.02 -2.02 9.63
N THR A 71 -5.24 -1.71 10.02
CA THR A 71 -6.44 -1.93 9.19
C THR A 71 -6.36 -1.19 7.86
N ILE A 72 -6.10 0.12 7.90
CA ILE A 72 -6.06 0.95 6.69
C ILE A 72 -4.91 0.52 5.76
N PHE A 73 -3.71 0.31 6.29
CA PHE A 73 -2.58 -0.13 5.47
C PHE A 73 -2.75 -1.54 4.93
N SER A 74 -3.38 -2.46 5.68
CA SER A 74 -3.73 -3.80 5.19
C SER A 74 -4.72 -3.75 4.02
N ILE A 75 -5.77 -2.93 4.10
CA ILE A 75 -6.73 -2.76 3.00
C ILE A 75 -6.00 -2.29 1.73
N LEU A 76 -5.22 -1.21 1.85
CA LEU A 76 -4.52 -0.60 0.72
C LEU A 76 -3.50 -1.57 0.09
N ALA A 77 -2.67 -2.22 0.91
CA ALA A 77 -1.63 -3.13 0.42
C ALA A 77 -2.22 -4.38 -0.24
N ARG A 78 -3.32 -4.93 0.28
CA ARG A 78 -3.98 -6.10 -0.30
C ARG A 78 -4.51 -5.81 -1.70
N MET A 79 -5.14 -4.67 -1.91
CA MET A 79 -5.67 -4.28 -3.22
C MET A 79 -4.55 -4.12 -4.26
N VAL A 80 -3.45 -3.45 -3.89
CA VAL A 80 -2.30 -3.28 -4.79
C VAL A 80 -1.63 -4.61 -5.10
N ASN A 81 -1.47 -5.49 -4.10
CA ASN A 81 -0.89 -6.81 -4.32
C ASN A 81 -1.76 -7.68 -5.23
N ALA A 82 -3.08 -7.66 -5.05
CA ALA A 82 -4.00 -8.38 -5.93
C ALA A 82 -3.88 -7.87 -7.38
N ALA A 83 -3.92 -6.55 -7.59
CA ALA A 83 -3.75 -5.97 -8.92
C ALA A 83 -2.43 -6.39 -9.60
N ARG A 84 -1.34 -6.52 -8.84
CA ARG A 84 -0.04 -6.96 -9.37
C ARG A 84 0.01 -8.42 -9.78
N VAL A 85 -0.74 -9.29 -9.12
CA VAL A 85 -0.85 -10.71 -9.53
C VAL A 85 -1.47 -10.81 -10.92
N TYR A 86 -2.48 -9.99 -11.20
CA TYR A 86 -3.21 -9.97 -12.47
C TYR A 86 -2.55 -9.10 -13.55
N ALA A 87 -1.70 -8.15 -13.18
CA ALA A 87 -1.14 -7.17 -14.12
C ALA A 87 -0.45 -7.76 -15.37
N PRO A 88 0.34 -8.85 -15.30
CA PRO A 88 0.97 -9.45 -16.48
C PRO A 88 -0.03 -9.97 -17.51
N GLU A 89 -1.23 -10.38 -17.08
CA GLU A 89 -2.27 -10.96 -17.93
C GLU A 89 -3.15 -9.88 -18.58
N PHE A 90 -3.62 -8.92 -17.79
CA PHE A 90 -4.59 -7.91 -18.27
C PHE A 90 -3.94 -6.63 -18.79
N THR A 91 -2.75 -6.30 -18.32
CA THR A 91 -2.05 -5.04 -18.67
C THR A 91 -0.55 -5.27 -18.93
N PRO A 92 -0.19 -6.20 -19.84
CA PRO A 92 1.21 -6.50 -20.14
C PRO A 92 1.92 -5.26 -20.69
N ARG A 93 3.25 -5.22 -20.52
CA ARG A 93 4.10 -4.09 -20.94
C ARG A 93 5.19 -4.58 -21.90
N PRO A 94 4.84 -5.06 -23.11
CA PRO A 94 5.78 -5.72 -24.00
C PRO A 94 7.00 -4.85 -24.36
N PHE A 95 6.81 -3.55 -24.58
CA PHE A 95 7.92 -2.63 -24.84
C PHE A 95 8.89 -2.54 -23.65
N LEU A 96 8.36 -2.43 -22.42
CA LEU A 96 9.18 -2.35 -21.21
C LEU A 96 9.87 -3.69 -20.91
N SER A 97 9.20 -4.79 -21.21
CA SER A 97 9.74 -6.15 -21.16
C SER A 97 10.90 -6.33 -22.16
N GLY A 98 10.79 -5.78 -23.37
CA GLY A 98 11.86 -5.85 -24.39
C GLY A 98 13.15 -5.12 -24.03
N ILE A 99 13.12 -4.17 -23.09
CA ILE A 99 14.31 -3.44 -22.61
C ILE A 99 14.78 -3.90 -21.21
N SER A 100 14.08 -4.88 -20.62
CA SER A 100 14.39 -5.48 -19.32
C SER A 100 15.22 -6.73 -19.50
N GLU A 101 16.43 -6.76 -18.93
CA GLU A 101 17.35 -7.90 -19.01
C GLU A 101 16.68 -9.18 -18.48
N ARG A 102 16.03 -9.09 -17.31
CA ARG A 102 15.31 -10.22 -16.70
C ARG A 102 14.17 -10.73 -17.56
N SER A 103 13.46 -9.83 -18.24
CA SER A 103 12.31 -10.20 -19.07
C SER A 103 12.75 -10.84 -20.38
N VAL A 104 13.81 -10.31 -21.00
CA VAL A 104 14.40 -10.90 -22.21
C VAL A 104 14.96 -12.30 -21.92
N GLU A 105 15.66 -12.48 -20.80
CA GLU A 105 16.22 -13.78 -20.41
C GLU A 105 15.15 -14.84 -20.08
N SER A 106 14.06 -14.42 -19.43
CA SER A 106 13.03 -15.35 -18.95
C SER A 106 11.85 -15.54 -19.91
N GLY A 107 11.67 -14.63 -20.87
CA GLY A 107 10.48 -14.57 -21.71
C GLY A 107 9.21 -14.13 -20.96
N LEU A 108 9.34 -13.63 -19.71
CA LEU A 108 8.22 -13.21 -18.88
C LEU A 108 8.03 -11.69 -18.94
N ASP A 109 6.77 -11.25 -18.84
CA ASP A 109 6.47 -9.82 -18.76
C ASP A 109 7.14 -9.19 -17.54
N VAL A 110 7.64 -7.97 -17.68
CA VAL A 110 8.38 -7.25 -16.64
C VAL A 110 7.58 -7.07 -15.34
N MET A 111 6.24 -7.12 -15.40
CA MET A 111 5.36 -7.03 -14.24
C MET A 111 5.19 -8.36 -13.51
N THR A 112 5.73 -9.46 -14.06
CA THR A 112 5.57 -10.81 -13.50
C THR A 112 6.15 -10.86 -12.09
N PRO A 113 5.35 -11.22 -11.06
CA PRO A 113 5.78 -11.12 -9.66
C PRO A 113 7.02 -11.94 -9.29
N SER A 114 7.38 -12.96 -10.06
CA SER A 114 8.56 -13.81 -9.85
C SER A 114 9.88 -13.18 -10.34
N LEU A 115 9.84 -12.26 -11.32
CA LEU A 115 11.05 -11.62 -11.86
C LEU A 115 11.60 -10.55 -10.93
N SER A 116 10.69 -9.82 -10.30
CA SER A 116 11.01 -8.59 -9.61
C SER A 116 9.94 -8.27 -8.58
N ARG A 117 10.31 -8.31 -7.31
CA ARG A 117 9.65 -7.48 -6.31
C ARG A 117 10.58 -6.31 -6.08
N GLY A 118 10.35 -5.19 -6.77
CA GLY A 118 10.99 -3.92 -6.41
C GLY A 118 10.75 -3.60 -4.93
N ASN A 119 11.40 -2.58 -4.38
CA ASN A 119 11.18 -2.25 -2.96
C ASN A 119 9.68 -1.94 -2.74
N SER A 120 9.02 -2.72 -1.89
CA SER A 120 7.65 -2.42 -1.50
C SER A 120 7.74 -1.48 -0.30
N TRP A 121 7.08 -0.33 -0.38
CA TRP A 121 6.99 0.60 0.75
C TRP A 121 5.58 1.13 0.93
N ILE A 122 5.29 1.61 2.15
CA ILE A 122 4.12 2.40 2.45
C ILE A 122 4.50 3.87 2.50
N THR A 123 3.60 4.74 2.07
CA THR A 123 3.77 6.19 2.17
C THR A 123 2.76 6.74 3.15
N ALA A 124 3.26 7.31 4.25
CA ALA A 124 2.47 7.98 5.27
C ALA A 124 2.54 9.48 5.04
N PHE A 125 1.43 10.10 4.64
CA PHE A 125 1.32 11.55 4.48
C PHE A 125 0.57 12.15 5.67
N THR A 126 0.82 13.44 5.95
CA THR A 126 0.12 14.26 6.95
C THR A 126 0.04 13.59 8.33
N TRP A 127 1.11 13.79 9.12
CA TRP A 127 1.15 13.44 10.55
C TRP A 127 0.40 14.49 11.38
#